data_AF-A0AA46SCF8-F1
#
_entry.id   AF-A0AA46SCF8-F1
#
_cell.length_a   1.000
_cell.length_b   1.000
_cell.length_c   1.000
_cell.angle_alpha   90.00
_cell.angle_beta   90.00
_cell.angle_gamma   90.00
#
_symmetry.space_group_name_H-M   'P 1'
#
loop_
_entity.id
_entity.type
_entity.pdbx_description
1 polymer ?
#
loop_
_entity_poly.entity_id
_entity_poly.type
_entity_poly.pdbx_seq_one_letter_code
_entity_poly.pdbx_strand_id
1 'polypeptide(L)'
;MDETTRPSEALNTFLNALPGVNSWAMRKGYLEAGIRDNDVVVWSGMLDSRTILLGGSSSSLYFSTSADLTCGPLVVESRPLTLTFMNDMWARWVTDSGMGGPDRGAGGSSREPVSP
;
A
#
# COMPACT_ATOMS: atom_id res chain seq x y z
N MET A 1 28.80 -23.25 -13.32
CA MET A 1 27.42 -22.79 -13.56
C MET A 1 27.17 -22.89 -15.05
N ASP A 2 26.13 -23.59 -15.47
CA ASP A 2 25.84 -23.91 -16.86
C ASP A 2 25.28 -22.66 -17.60
N GLU A 3 25.58 -22.56 -18.89
CA GLU A 3 25.18 -21.45 -19.77
C GLU A 3 23.66 -21.21 -19.83
N THR A 4 22.84 -22.24 -19.57
CA THR A 4 21.37 -22.19 -19.49
C THR A 4 20.83 -21.79 -18.11
N THR A 5 21.65 -21.89 -17.06
CA THR A 5 21.26 -21.51 -15.69
C THR A 5 21.20 -19.99 -15.53
N ARG A 6 22.10 -19.25 -16.20
CA ARG A 6 22.18 -17.78 -16.06
C ARG A 6 20.92 -17.03 -16.54
N PRO A 7 20.34 -17.34 -17.73
CA PRO A 7 19.13 -16.67 -18.18
C PRO A 7 17.90 -16.96 -17.30
N SER A 8 17.79 -18.20 -16.77
CA SER A 8 16.67 -18.60 -15.91
C SER A 8 16.75 -17.94 -14.53
N GLU A 9 17.94 -17.83 -13.94
CA GLU A 9 18.16 -17.09 -12.69
C GLU A 9 17.86 -15.59 -12.85
N ALA A 10 18.29 -14.99 -13.97
CA ALA A 10 18.00 -13.59 -14.28
C ALA A 10 16.50 -13.34 -14.42
N LEU A 11 15.78 -14.21 -15.16
CA LEU A 11 14.33 -14.12 -15.31
C LEU A 11 13.60 -14.28 -13.97
N ASN A 12 13.98 -15.27 -13.17
CA ASN A 12 13.40 -15.48 -11.84
C ASN A 12 13.62 -14.28 -10.93
N THR A 13 14.82 -13.70 -10.95
CA THR A 13 15.14 -12.49 -10.17
C THR A 13 14.27 -11.32 -10.60
N PHE A 14 14.11 -11.11 -11.91
CA PHE A 14 13.27 -10.05 -12.45
C PHE A 14 11.80 -10.20 -12.02
N LEU A 15 11.21 -11.38 -12.20
CA LEU A 15 9.81 -11.64 -11.87
C LEU A 15 9.54 -11.53 -10.36
N ASN A 16 10.45 -12.05 -9.53
CA ASN A 16 10.32 -11.98 -8.07
C ASN A 16 10.47 -10.57 -7.50
N ALA A 17 11.10 -9.66 -8.26
CA ALA A 17 11.26 -8.25 -7.86
C ALA A 17 10.09 -7.35 -8.26
N LEU A 18 9.22 -7.78 -9.20
CA LEU A 18 8.10 -6.96 -9.70
C LEU A 18 7.22 -6.33 -8.60
N PRO A 19 6.82 -7.07 -7.54
CA PRO A 19 5.99 -6.48 -6.49
C PRO A 19 6.71 -5.36 -5.73
N GLY A 20 8.01 -5.57 -5.45
CA GLY A 20 8.84 -4.56 -4.78
C GLY A 20 9.10 -3.32 -5.64
N VAL A 21 9.36 -3.53 -6.94
CA VAL A 21 9.52 -2.45 -7.91
C VAL A 21 8.23 -1.64 -8.04
N ASN A 22 7.06 -2.27 -8.04
CA ASN A 22 5.78 -1.58 -8.07
C ASN A 22 5.58 -0.67 -6.84
N SER A 23 5.77 -1.20 -5.63
CA SER A 23 5.65 -0.42 -4.38
C SER A 23 6.63 0.74 -4.34
N TRP A 24 7.88 0.51 -4.77
CA TRP A 24 8.89 1.57 -4.85
C TRP A 24 8.56 2.63 -5.92
N ALA A 25 8.06 2.23 -7.09
CA ALA A 25 7.69 3.16 -8.15
C ALA A 25 6.52 4.07 -7.72
N MET A 26 5.53 3.52 -7.00
CA MET A 26 4.45 4.31 -6.41
C MET A 26 4.97 5.33 -5.40
N ARG A 27 5.81 4.90 -4.45
CA ARG A 27 6.45 5.81 -3.48
C ARG A 27 7.29 6.88 -4.16
N LYS A 28 8.08 6.51 -5.17
CA LYS A 28 8.88 7.45 -5.96
C LYS A 28 7.99 8.51 -6.63
N GLY A 29 6.87 8.11 -7.23
CA GLY A 29 5.91 9.05 -7.82
C GLY A 29 5.34 10.04 -6.80
N TYR A 30 5.06 9.61 -5.58
CA TYR A 30 4.66 10.51 -4.49
C TYR A 30 5.76 11.52 -4.14
N LEU A 31 7.00 11.06 -3.96
CA LEU A 31 8.13 11.93 -3.66
C LEU A 31 8.38 12.96 -4.76
N GLU A 32 8.28 12.55 -6.04
CA GLU A 32 8.42 13.43 -7.20
C GLU A 32 7.30 14.48 -7.28
N ALA A 33 6.12 14.16 -6.75
CA ALA A 33 5.00 15.08 -6.60
C ALA A 33 5.10 15.96 -5.33
N GLY A 34 6.16 15.85 -4.53
CA GLY A 34 6.36 16.61 -3.30
C GLY A 34 5.61 16.08 -2.07
N ILE A 35 5.03 14.88 -2.17
CA ILE A 35 4.37 14.18 -1.06
C ILE A 35 5.45 13.39 -0.30
N ARG A 36 5.55 13.58 1.02
CA ARG A 36 6.58 12.90 1.83
C ARG A 36 6.02 11.58 2.36
N ASP A 37 6.93 10.70 2.80
CA ASP A 37 6.51 9.54 3.58
C ASP A 37 5.71 9.99 4.80
N ASN A 38 4.72 9.18 5.17
CA ASN A 38 3.72 9.44 6.21
C ASN A 38 2.70 10.56 5.90
N ASP A 39 2.83 11.31 4.80
CA ASP A 39 1.73 12.15 4.31
C ASP A 39 0.64 11.25 3.69
N VAL A 40 -0.62 11.66 3.81
CA VAL A 40 -1.77 10.94 3.23
C VAL A 40 -2.18 11.60 1.91
N VAL A 41 -2.17 10.81 0.84
CA VAL A 41 -2.69 11.20 -0.48
C VAL A 41 -4.17 10.86 -0.52
N VAL A 42 -5.00 11.81 -0.95
CA VAL A 42 -6.44 11.60 -1.13
C VAL A 42 -6.79 12.01 -2.55
N TRP A 43 -7.48 11.12 -3.28
CA TRP A 43 -8.09 11.50 -4.55
C TRP A 43 -9.42 12.18 -4.27
N SER A 44 -9.56 13.44 -4.71
CA SER A 44 -10.72 14.29 -4.40
C SER A 44 -12.03 13.86 -5.06
N GLY A 45 -11.97 12.91 -5.99
CA GLY A 45 -13.12 12.37 -6.71
C GLY A 45 -12.87 10.93 -7.14
N MET A 46 -13.85 10.38 -7.86
CA MET A 46 -13.73 9.06 -8.47
C MET A 46 -12.58 9.05 -9.46
N LEU A 47 -11.89 7.91 -9.54
CA LEU A 47 -10.82 7.74 -10.50
C LEU A 47 -11.39 7.65 -11.92
N ASP A 48 -10.66 8.17 -12.90
CA ASP A 48 -10.99 8.06 -14.32
C ASP A 48 -9.84 7.41 -15.10
N SER A 49 -9.97 7.27 -16.42
CA SER A 49 -8.96 6.65 -17.28
C SER A 49 -7.63 7.40 -17.35
N ARG A 50 -7.55 8.63 -16.83
CA ARG A 50 -6.33 9.43 -16.73
C ARG A 50 -5.68 9.32 -15.36
N THR A 51 -6.36 8.72 -14.37
CA THR A 51 -5.79 8.50 -13.05
C THR A 51 -4.69 7.44 -13.12
N ILE A 52 -3.50 7.82 -12.65
CA ILE A 52 -2.35 6.91 -12.53
C ILE A 52 -2.38 6.26 -11.14
N LEU A 53 -3.22 5.22 -11.00
CA LEU A 53 -3.26 4.34 -9.83
C LEU A 53 -3.54 2.91 -10.27
N LEU A 54 -2.56 2.01 -10.08
CA LEU A 54 -2.71 0.61 -10.42
C LEU A 54 -3.77 -0.05 -9.52
N GLY A 55 -4.71 -0.77 -10.14
CA GLY A 55 -5.79 -1.46 -9.40
C GLY A 55 -6.87 -0.52 -8.85
N GLY A 56 -6.87 0.75 -9.24
CA GLY A 56 -7.91 1.70 -8.86
C GLY A 56 -9.25 1.41 -9.53
N SER A 57 -10.34 1.63 -8.80
CA SER A 57 -11.72 1.57 -9.29
C SER A 57 -12.31 2.97 -9.46
N SER A 58 -13.20 3.15 -10.44
CA SER A 58 -13.97 4.38 -10.64
C SER A 58 -15.23 4.47 -9.77
N SER A 59 -15.48 3.48 -8.90
CA SER A 59 -16.67 3.40 -8.05
C SER A 59 -16.37 3.65 -6.56
N SER A 60 -15.13 3.97 -6.21
CA SER A 60 -14.70 4.17 -4.83
C SER A 60 -13.74 5.35 -4.73
N LEU A 61 -13.80 6.08 -3.61
CA LEU A 61 -12.79 7.07 -3.26
C LEU A 61 -11.56 6.36 -2.72
N TYR A 62 -10.39 6.91 -3.02
CA TYR A 62 -9.11 6.34 -2.61
C TYR A 62 -8.34 7.32 -1.73
N PHE A 63 -7.58 6.74 -0.81
CA PHE A 63 -6.45 7.38 -0.15
C PHE A 63 -5.31 6.38 -0.05
N SER A 64 -4.09 6.88 0.07
CA SER A 64 -2.87 6.07 0.14
C SER A 64 -1.79 6.81 0.92
N THR A 65 -0.86 6.07 1.49
CA THR A 65 0.34 6.62 2.13
C THR A 65 1.51 5.64 1.99
N SER A 66 2.72 6.17 1.94
CA SER A 66 3.95 5.38 2.13
C SER A 66 4.41 5.57 3.57
N ALA A 67 4.32 4.52 4.38
CA ALA A 67 4.67 4.58 5.80
C ALA A 67 6.18 4.33 6.00
N ASP A 68 6.87 5.25 6.70
CA ASP A 68 8.25 5.09 7.14
C ASP A 68 8.30 4.84 8.64
N LEU A 69 8.74 3.63 9.01
CA LEU A 69 8.85 3.16 10.39
C LEU A 69 10.27 3.29 10.96
N THR A 70 11.22 3.90 10.24
CA THR A 70 12.62 4.04 10.70
C THR A 70 12.75 4.86 11.99
N CYS A 71 11.83 5.82 12.20
CA CYS A 71 11.77 6.64 13.42
C CYS A 71 10.99 5.99 14.57
N GLY A 72 10.48 4.75 14.39
CA GLY A 72 9.68 4.03 15.37
C GLY A 72 8.26 3.73 14.90
N PRO A 73 7.39 3.26 15.81
CA PRO A 73 6.04 2.83 15.47
C PRO A 73 5.14 4.01 15.09
N LEU A 74 4.31 3.82 14.07
CA LEU A 74 3.23 4.74 13.69
C LEU A 74 1.88 4.25 14.20
N VAL A 75 0.97 5.18 14.47
CA VAL A 75 -0.44 4.91 14.76
C VAL A 75 -1.25 5.34 13.55
N VAL A 76 -2.07 4.43 13.03
CA VAL A 76 -3.00 4.73 11.94
C VAL A 76 -4.41 4.73 12.53
N GLU A 77 -5.08 5.87 12.40
CA GLU A 77 -6.48 6.01 12.80
C GLU A 77 -7.36 5.87 11.58
N SER A 78 -8.18 4.82 11.58
CA SER A 78 -9.10 4.56 10.50
C SER A 78 -10.45 5.23 10.76
N ARG A 79 -11.02 5.83 9.71
CA ARG A 79 -12.43 6.27 9.76
C ARG A 79 -13.35 5.06 9.60
N PRO A 80 -14.56 5.11 10.20
CA PRO A 80 -15.56 4.06 10.01
C PRO A 80 -15.85 3.81 8.53
N LEU A 81 -16.21 2.57 8.20
CA LEU A 81 -16.63 2.14 6.86
C LEU A 81 -15.58 2.32 5.74
N THR A 82 -14.30 2.46 6.09
CA THR A 82 -13.21 2.38 5.12
C THR A 82 -12.85 0.92 4.82
N LEU A 83 -12.18 0.68 3.71
CA LEU A 83 -11.53 -0.59 3.40
C LEU A 83 -10.08 -0.29 3.05
N THR A 84 -9.16 -0.80 3.85
CA THR A 84 -7.73 -0.57 3.66
C THR A 84 -6.96 -1.87 3.85
N PHE A 85 -5.86 -1.97 3.13
CA PHE A 85 -4.87 -3.02 3.29
C PHE A 85 -3.51 -2.36 3.52
N MET A 86 -2.69 -3.01 4.34
CA MET A 86 -1.32 -2.59 4.64
C MET A 86 -0.40 -3.70 4.19
N ASN A 87 0.51 -3.37 3.28
CA ASN A 87 1.52 -4.27 2.77
C ASN A 87 2.91 -3.73 3.10
N ASP A 88 3.90 -4.61 3.19
CA ASP A 88 5.29 -4.18 3.20
C ASP A 88 5.78 -3.76 1.80
N MET A 89 7.03 -3.29 1.74
CA MET A 89 7.64 -2.85 0.47
C MET A 89 7.83 -3.95 -0.57
N TRP A 90 7.63 -5.23 -0.22
CA TRP A 90 7.61 -6.36 -1.16
C TRP A 90 6.18 -6.79 -1.54
N ALA A 91 5.19 -5.94 -1.25
CA ALA A 91 3.76 -6.16 -1.44
C ALA A 91 3.23 -7.41 -0.70
N ARG A 92 3.89 -7.82 0.40
CA ARG A 92 3.36 -8.88 1.26
C ARG A 92 2.37 -8.27 2.24
N TRP A 93 1.25 -8.96 2.43
CA TRP A 93 0.21 -8.56 3.35
C TRP A 93 0.71 -8.53 4.80
N VAL A 94 0.42 -7.43 5.50
CA VAL A 94 0.71 -7.24 6.93
C VAL A 94 -0.58 -7.29 7.73
N THR A 95 -1.55 -6.44 7.37
CA THR A 95 -2.85 -6.38 8.04
C THR A 95 -3.86 -5.59 7.20
N ASP A 96 -5.14 -5.68 7.56
CA ASP A 96 -6.21 -4.84 7.03
C ASP A 96 -6.77 -3.95 8.14
N SER A 97 -7.32 -2.80 7.77
CA SER A 97 -8.12 -1.96 8.69
C SER A 97 -9.40 -1.49 8.02
N GLY A 98 -10.38 -1.08 8.83
CA GLY A 98 -11.73 -0.81 8.38
C GLY A 98 -12.58 -2.08 8.33
N MET A 99 -13.46 -2.19 7.33
CA MET A 99 -14.46 -3.26 7.25
C MET A 99 -13.87 -4.68 7.18
N GLY A 100 -12.71 -4.84 6.55
CA GLY A 100 -12.00 -6.13 6.46
C GLY A 100 -11.05 -6.40 7.62
N GLY A 101 -10.79 -5.39 8.47
CA GLY A 101 -9.82 -5.47 9.54
C GLY A 101 -10.41 -5.87 10.90
N PRO A 102 -9.56 -6.01 11.94
CA PRO A 102 -10.00 -6.31 13.30
C PRO A 102 -10.98 -5.29 13.88
N ASP A 103 -10.94 -4.04 13.42
CA ASP A 103 -11.86 -2.97 13.84
C ASP A 103 -13.26 -3.09 13.23
N ARG A 104 -13.49 -4.02 12.29
CA ARG A 104 -14.81 -4.33 11.68
C ARG A 104 -15.54 -3.09 11.15
N GLY A 105 -14.79 -2.08 10.71
CA GLY A 105 -15.34 -0.84 10.18
C GLY A 105 -15.93 0.10 11.23
N ALA A 106 -15.74 -0.17 12.52
CA ALA A 106 -16.08 0.76 13.61
C ALA A 106 -15.12 1.96 13.68
N GLY A 107 -13.96 1.86 13.01
CA GLY A 107 -12.89 2.85 13.10
C GLY A 107 -12.08 2.70 14.40
N GLY A 108 -11.12 3.61 14.60
CA GLY A 108 -10.29 3.64 15.80
C GLY A 108 -8.79 3.45 15.53
N SER A 109 -8.03 3.39 16.62
CA SER A 109 -6.57 3.25 16.60
C SER A 109 -6.17 1.77 16.60
N SER A 110 -5.16 1.41 15.82
CA SER A 110 -4.64 0.04 15.68
C SER A 110 -3.98 -0.56 16.95
N ARG A 111 -4.23 0.02 18.14
CA ARG A 111 -3.70 -0.42 19.43
C ARG A 111 -4.69 -1.10 20.37
N GLU A 112 -6.00 -1.07 20.10
CA GLU A 112 -6.96 -1.70 21.00
C GLU A 112 -7.80 -2.80 20.33
N PRO A 113 -8.01 -3.95 21.02
CA PRO A 113 -9.06 -4.86 20.63
C PRO A 113 -10.40 -4.15 20.87
N VAL A 114 -11.16 -3.96 19.80
CA VAL A 114 -12.55 -3.52 19.91
C VAL A 114 -13.28 -4.64 20.67
N SER A 115 -13.61 -4.39 21.94
CA SER A 115 -14.44 -5.30 22.73
C SER A 115 -15.82 -5.48 22.06
N PRO A 116 -16.44 -6.65 22.24
CA PRO A 116 -17.47 -7.20 21.35
C PRO A 116 -18.75 -6.37 21.23
#